data_AF-A0A9D7RSP6-F1
#
_entry.id   AF-A0A9D7RSP6-F1
#
_cell.length_a   1.000
_cell.length_b   1.000
_cell.length_c   1.000
_cell.angle_alpha   90.00
_cell.angle_beta   90.00
_cell.angle_gamma   90.00
#
_symmetry.space_group_name_H-M   'P 1'
#
loop_
_entity.id
_entity.type
_entity.pdbx_description
1 polymer ?
#
loop_
_entity_poly.entity_id
_entity_poly.type
_entity_poly.pdbx_seq_one_letter_code
_entity_poly.pdbx_strand_id
1 'polypeptide(L)'
;MNLNTSLLREKFTIRGMEIPGQESSLAPNVHSNRMPISLKAGDANPEDYVVRAQNMHLCARMAAHLIRDYDKGGPLLHRVIPYKWEEVWAETVSGYEIAYNPERWVCVYHKGKPVFEQGKRHPFLDIVEKCDAVNKDGDYDDSVKLAEDAFRRLGKDVQITYDSSMAIVLNLEKTQGRCGMILRGPERTTTFNYHLESAKKIPVNPSQCVRVAAALLEGIQLSFMIGIANEKLRAGIIDSANFEARQAREAKRRIATLNGEISSLETHYKVRYRPERPDFNRIIFEAEKIAPRYLAALMPADDDESDED
;
A
#
# COMPACT_ATOMS: atom_id res chain seq x y z
N MET A 1 4.23 23.12 -1.90
CA MET A 1 4.45 22.21 -3.04
C MET A 1 3.10 21.80 -3.63
N ASN A 2 2.97 21.66 -4.95
CA ASN A 2 1.83 20.95 -5.56
C ASN A 2 2.24 19.48 -5.71
N LEU A 3 1.33 18.55 -5.45
CA LEU A 3 1.60 17.11 -5.52
C LEU A 3 0.46 16.41 -6.26
N ASN A 4 0.79 15.78 -7.39
CA ASN A 4 -0.10 14.87 -8.11
C ASN A 4 0.56 13.49 -8.15
N THR A 5 -0.09 12.49 -7.55
CA THR A 5 0.47 11.13 -7.42
C THR A 5 -0.65 10.12 -7.24
N SER A 6 -0.36 8.86 -7.54
CA SER A 6 -1.25 7.74 -7.31
C SER A 6 -0.52 6.61 -6.60
N LEU A 7 -1.27 5.81 -5.85
CA LEU A 7 -0.79 4.53 -5.35
C LEU A 7 -1.45 3.42 -6.17
N LEU A 8 -0.65 2.57 -6.79
CA LEU A 8 -1.09 1.42 -7.56
C LEU A 8 -0.87 0.13 -6.74
N ARG A 9 -1.85 -0.78 -6.80
CA ARG A 9 -1.67 -2.19 -6.45
C ARG A 9 -1.33 -2.93 -7.73
N GLU A 10 -0.26 -3.67 -7.71
CA GLU A 10 0.30 -4.32 -8.88
C GLU A 10 0.41 -5.82 -8.64
N LYS A 11 0.09 -6.58 -9.68
CA LYS A 11 0.34 -8.01 -9.78
C LYS A 11 1.03 -8.29 -11.10
N PHE A 12 2.16 -8.97 -11.03
CA PHE A 12 2.85 -9.50 -12.20
C PHE A 12 2.78 -11.03 -12.17
N THR A 13 2.35 -11.63 -13.27
CA THR A 13 2.38 -13.09 -13.46
C THR A 13 3.44 -13.40 -14.51
N ILE A 14 4.54 -14.03 -14.08
CA ILE A 14 5.71 -14.26 -14.94
C ILE A 14 5.71 -15.72 -15.39
N ARG A 15 5.52 -15.98 -16.68
CA ARG A 15 5.54 -17.32 -17.30
C ARG A 15 6.83 -17.53 -18.10
N GLY A 16 7.25 -18.78 -18.26
CA GLY A 16 8.45 -19.13 -19.05
C GLY A 16 9.78 -18.95 -18.32
N MET A 17 9.76 -18.60 -17.03
CA MET A 17 10.96 -18.54 -16.20
C MET A 17 11.16 -19.89 -15.49
N GLU A 18 12.03 -20.74 -16.03
CA GLU A 18 12.52 -21.91 -15.29
C GLU A 18 13.42 -21.42 -14.16
N ILE A 19 13.01 -21.67 -12.91
CA ILE A 19 13.84 -21.44 -11.73
C ILE A 19 14.57 -22.77 -11.44
N PRO A 20 15.90 -22.83 -11.54
CA PRO A 20 16.65 -24.06 -11.28
C PRO A 20 16.35 -24.61 -9.88
N GLY A 21 15.91 -25.87 -9.81
CA GLY A 21 15.55 -26.53 -8.54
C GLY A 21 14.09 -26.39 -8.10
N GLN A 22 13.22 -25.79 -8.92
CA GLN A 22 11.78 -25.72 -8.67
C GLN A 22 11.06 -26.49 -9.78
N GLU A 23 10.47 -27.65 -9.46
CA GLU A 23 9.65 -28.40 -10.41
C GLU A 23 8.52 -27.50 -10.93
N SER A 24 8.43 -27.40 -12.26
CA SER A 24 7.48 -26.58 -13.00
C SER A 24 6.03 -26.82 -12.56
N SER A 25 5.32 -25.75 -12.20
CA SER A 25 3.93 -25.56 -12.68
C SER A 25 3.30 -24.20 -12.33
N LEU A 26 3.84 -23.43 -11.38
CA LEU A 26 3.24 -22.14 -10.98
C LEU A 26 4.11 -20.96 -11.39
N ALA A 27 3.61 -20.19 -12.36
CA ALA A 27 4.15 -18.89 -12.75
C ALA A 27 4.29 -17.99 -11.50
N PRO A 28 5.49 -17.50 -11.15
CA PRO A 28 5.64 -16.66 -9.97
C PRO A 28 4.73 -15.42 -10.06
N ASN A 29 3.91 -15.26 -9.03
CA ASN A 29 3.08 -14.08 -8.82
C ASN A 29 3.85 -13.08 -7.97
N VAL A 30 4.17 -11.92 -8.55
CA VAL A 30 4.83 -10.82 -7.85
C VAL A 30 3.79 -9.76 -7.51
N HIS A 31 3.62 -9.49 -6.23
CA HIS A 31 2.72 -8.45 -5.74
C HIS A 31 3.52 -7.26 -5.23
N SER A 32 3.06 -6.05 -5.52
CA SER A 32 3.68 -4.81 -5.03
C SER A 32 2.66 -3.69 -4.94
N ASN A 33 2.94 -2.71 -4.07
CA ASN A 33 2.27 -1.41 -4.10
C ASN A 33 3.26 -0.35 -4.55
N ARG A 34 2.94 0.43 -5.56
CA ARG A 34 3.83 1.42 -6.18
C ARG A 34 3.27 2.83 -6.03
N MET A 35 4.09 3.78 -5.60
CA MET A 35 3.71 5.18 -5.50
C MET A 35 4.85 6.07 -6.03
N PRO A 36 4.78 6.51 -7.31
CA PRO A 36 5.71 7.50 -7.84
C PRO A 36 5.41 8.87 -7.25
N ILE A 37 6.45 9.58 -6.79
CA ILE A 37 6.35 10.95 -6.27
C ILE A 37 7.41 11.83 -6.94
N SER A 38 6.96 12.98 -7.44
CA SER A 38 7.83 14.04 -7.96
C SER A 38 7.89 15.18 -6.95
N LEU A 39 9.05 15.39 -6.35
CA LEU A 39 9.25 16.38 -5.31
C LEU A 39 9.90 17.63 -5.90
N LYS A 40 9.22 18.78 -5.78
CA LYS A 40 9.70 20.08 -6.25
C LYS A 40 9.30 21.18 -5.28
N ALA A 41 10.28 21.90 -4.75
CA ALA A 41 10.08 23.00 -3.81
C ALA A 41 10.94 24.20 -4.23
N GLY A 42 10.29 25.30 -4.61
CA GLY A 42 10.97 26.50 -5.09
C GLY A 42 11.90 26.21 -6.27
N ASP A 43 13.13 26.73 -6.17
CA ASP A 43 14.21 26.58 -7.16
C ASP A 43 15.12 25.37 -6.89
N ALA A 44 14.80 24.53 -5.90
CA ALA A 44 15.59 23.33 -5.63
C ALA A 44 15.48 22.32 -6.78
N ASN A 45 16.56 21.57 -6.99
CA ASN A 45 16.60 20.49 -7.98
C ASN A 45 15.49 19.48 -7.70
N PRO A 46 14.59 19.20 -8.67
CA PRO A 46 13.53 18.23 -8.47
C PRO A 46 14.12 16.83 -8.27
N GLU A 47 13.49 16.04 -7.41
CA GLU A 47 13.82 14.64 -7.21
C GLU A 47 12.58 13.77 -7.40
N ASP A 48 12.68 12.81 -8.32
CA ASP A 48 11.64 11.81 -8.54
C ASP A 48 12.01 10.54 -7.78
N TYR A 49 11.05 10.02 -7.01
CA TYR A 49 11.16 8.77 -6.29
C TYR A 49 10.03 7.84 -6.67
N VAL A 50 10.30 6.54 -6.63
CA VAL A 50 9.26 5.52 -6.65
C VAL A 50 9.35 4.76 -5.34
N VAL A 51 8.29 4.83 -4.55
CA VAL A 51 8.18 4.05 -3.32
C VAL A 51 7.45 2.76 -3.64
N ARG A 52 8.04 1.63 -3.27
CA ARG A 52 7.40 0.31 -3.31
C ARG A 52 7.35 -0.30 -1.92
N ALA A 53 6.25 -0.95 -1.56
CA ALA A 53 6.15 -1.69 -0.31
C ALA A 53 5.15 -2.85 -0.39
N GLN A 54 5.24 -3.78 0.57
CA GLN A 54 4.33 -4.93 0.67
C GLN A 54 2.87 -4.51 0.89
N ASN A 55 2.64 -3.49 1.73
CA ASN A 55 1.32 -2.99 2.07
C ASN A 55 1.11 -1.56 1.54
N MET A 56 -0.10 -1.25 1.08
CA MET A 56 -0.44 0.07 0.55
C MET A 56 -0.19 1.20 1.57
N HIS A 57 -0.56 0.99 2.83
CA HIS A 57 -0.41 2.00 3.87
C HIS A 57 1.06 2.25 4.22
N LEU A 58 1.94 1.23 4.17
CA LEU A 58 3.39 1.40 4.35
C LEU A 58 4.00 2.19 3.20
N CYS A 59 3.60 1.87 1.96
CA CYS A 59 4.03 2.61 0.76
C CYS A 59 3.67 4.10 0.88
N ALA A 60 2.40 4.40 1.19
CA ALA A 60 1.93 5.77 1.36
C ALA A 60 2.62 6.50 2.53
N ARG A 61 2.85 5.84 3.67
CA ARG A 61 3.56 6.46 4.80
C ARG A 61 5.00 6.79 4.47
N MET A 62 5.74 5.86 3.87
CA MET A 62 7.11 6.13 3.46
C MET A 62 7.16 7.31 2.49
N ALA A 63 6.26 7.36 1.50
CA ALA A 63 6.12 8.51 0.62
C ALA A 63 5.82 9.82 1.38
N ALA A 64 4.93 9.79 2.38
CA ALA A 64 4.63 10.94 3.22
C ALA A 64 5.86 11.47 3.98
N HIS A 65 6.73 10.59 4.48
CA HIS A 65 7.99 10.98 5.11
C HIS A 65 8.96 11.64 4.12
N LEU A 66 9.13 11.09 2.92
CA LEU A 66 9.98 11.70 1.88
C LEU A 66 9.47 13.09 1.49
N ILE A 67 8.15 13.23 1.30
CA ILE A 67 7.49 14.51 1.02
C ILE A 67 7.76 15.52 2.14
N ARG A 68 7.56 15.12 3.41
CA ARG A 68 7.76 15.97 4.59
C ARG A 68 9.20 16.47 4.68
N ASP A 69 10.14 15.54 4.54
CA ASP A 69 11.54 15.84 4.77
C ASP A 69 12.11 16.66 3.61
N TYR A 70 11.67 16.40 2.38
CA TYR A 70 12.02 17.23 1.22
C TYR A 70 11.47 18.65 1.34
N ASP A 71 10.22 18.82 1.75
CA ASP A 71 9.61 20.15 1.92
C ASP A 71 10.33 20.97 3.01
N LYS A 72 10.85 20.31 4.06
CA LYS A 72 11.60 20.97 5.14
C LYS A 72 13.06 21.26 4.82
N GLY A 73 13.74 20.36 4.11
CA GLY A 73 15.20 20.36 3.97
C GLY A 73 15.73 20.34 2.54
N GLY A 74 14.85 20.44 1.54
CA GLY A 74 15.20 20.33 0.13
C GLY A 74 15.60 18.91 -0.29
N PRO A 75 16.32 18.77 -1.42
CA PRO A 75 16.76 17.49 -2.00
C PRO A 75 17.33 16.53 -0.96
N LEU A 76 16.91 15.26 -0.96
CA LEU A 76 17.31 14.26 0.03
C LEU A 76 18.69 13.67 -0.27
N LEU A 77 19.01 13.45 -1.55
CA LEU A 77 20.25 12.76 -1.96
C LEU A 77 21.48 13.67 -1.95
N HIS A 78 21.28 14.99 -1.95
CA HIS A 78 22.35 15.99 -2.07
C HIS A 78 22.60 16.79 -0.78
N ARG A 79 22.18 16.24 0.36
CA ARG A 79 22.35 16.90 1.67
C ARG A 79 23.78 16.74 2.18
N VAL A 80 24.24 17.73 2.95
CA VAL A 80 25.51 17.67 3.68
C VAL A 80 25.48 16.53 4.72
N ILE A 81 24.37 16.40 5.45
CA ILE A 81 24.12 15.26 6.33
C ILE A 81 23.26 14.26 5.54
N PRO A 82 23.75 13.02 5.31
CA PRO A 82 23.01 12.01 4.58
C PRO A 82 21.61 11.78 5.14
N TYR A 83 20.65 11.54 4.24
CA TYR A 83 19.29 11.21 4.64
C TYR A 83 19.28 9.87 5.39
N LYS A 84 18.63 9.84 6.55
CA LYS A 84 18.65 8.71 7.47
C LYS A 84 17.50 7.73 7.17
N TRP A 85 17.68 6.95 6.11
CA TRP A 85 16.62 6.08 5.60
C TRP A 85 16.11 5.06 6.61
N GLU A 86 16.99 4.46 7.39
CA GLU A 86 16.67 3.43 8.38
C GLU A 86 15.83 3.99 9.53
N GLU A 87 16.17 5.19 10.03
CA GLU A 87 15.40 5.89 11.07
C GLU A 87 13.99 6.22 10.56
N VAL A 88 13.89 6.71 9.32
CA VAL A 88 12.61 7.04 8.68
C VAL A 88 11.74 5.80 8.47
N TRP A 89 12.34 4.67 8.09
CA TRP A 89 11.62 3.41 7.98
C TRP A 89 11.14 2.91 9.34
N ALA A 90 11.99 2.98 10.38
CA ALA A 90 11.60 2.62 11.74
C ALA A 90 10.43 3.47 12.26
N GLU A 91 10.37 4.76 11.93
CA GLU A 91 9.23 5.64 12.22
C GLU A 91 7.97 5.31 11.42
N THR A 92 8.14 4.79 10.19
CA THR A 92 7.05 4.45 9.27
C THR A 92 6.27 3.22 9.71
N VAL A 93 6.97 2.22 10.26
CA VAL A 93 6.42 0.94 10.66
C VAL A 93 5.83 1.04 12.08
N SER A 94 4.54 0.77 12.23
CA SER A 94 3.90 0.78 13.54
C SER A 94 4.34 -0.41 14.40
N GLY A 95 4.25 -0.30 15.72
CA GLY A 95 4.51 -1.46 16.61
C GLY A 95 3.61 -2.67 16.30
N TYR A 96 2.38 -2.42 15.81
CA TYR A 96 1.50 -3.47 15.31
C TYR A 96 2.11 -4.19 14.09
N GLU A 97 2.59 -3.43 13.11
CA GLU A 97 3.18 -3.99 11.90
C GLU A 97 4.48 -4.75 12.19
N ILE A 98 5.30 -4.28 13.14
CA ILE A 98 6.50 -4.99 13.59
C ILE A 98 6.13 -6.36 14.17
N ALA A 99 5.09 -6.42 15.00
CA ALA A 99 4.70 -7.62 15.72
C ALA A 99 3.96 -8.64 14.84
N TYR A 100 3.16 -8.18 13.88
CA TYR A 100 2.20 -9.02 13.16
C TYR A 100 2.47 -9.13 11.65
N ASN A 101 3.45 -8.42 11.11
CA ASN A 101 3.87 -8.55 9.72
C ASN A 101 5.41 -8.74 9.61
N PRO A 102 5.91 -9.97 9.79
CA PRO A 102 7.34 -10.27 9.71
C PRO A 102 7.91 -10.15 8.29
N GLU A 103 7.08 -10.29 7.26
CA GLU A 103 7.48 -10.26 5.85
C GLU A 103 7.45 -8.85 5.23
N ARG A 104 7.16 -7.83 6.04
CA ARG A 104 7.14 -6.43 5.60
C ARG A 104 8.42 -6.06 4.87
N TRP A 105 8.26 -5.35 3.76
CA TRP A 105 9.37 -4.82 3.00
C TRP A 105 9.02 -3.46 2.39
N VAL A 106 10.07 -2.68 2.11
CA VAL A 106 10.02 -1.40 1.41
C VAL A 106 11.24 -1.28 0.49
N CYS A 107 11.07 -0.61 -0.64
CA CYS A 107 12.18 -0.20 -1.49
C CYS A 107 11.86 1.17 -2.09
N VAL A 108 12.80 2.10 -1.98
CA VAL A 108 12.73 3.42 -2.58
C VAL A 108 13.70 3.47 -3.74
N TYR A 109 13.18 3.82 -4.91
CA TYR A 109 13.96 3.96 -6.13
C TYR A 109 14.15 5.44 -6.47
N HIS A 110 15.32 5.77 -7.00
CA HIS A 110 15.59 7.04 -7.67
C HIS A 110 16.25 6.73 -9.02
N LYS A 111 15.67 7.23 -10.12
CA LYS A 111 16.15 6.96 -11.49
C LYS A 111 16.37 5.46 -11.75
N GLY A 112 15.40 4.64 -11.32
CA GLY A 112 15.40 3.19 -11.52
C GLY A 112 16.39 2.40 -10.66
N LYS A 113 17.10 3.06 -9.73
CA LYS A 113 18.04 2.40 -8.82
C LYS A 113 17.52 2.43 -7.38
N PRO A 114 17.59 1.32 -6.62
CA PRO A 114 17.33 1.34 -5.19
C PRO A 114 18.28 2.33 -4.50
N VAL A 115 17.71 3.28 -3.75
CA VAL A 115 18.46 4.16 -2.84
C VAL A 115 18.27 3.77 -1.38
N PHE A 116 17.23 2.97 -1.09
CA PHE A 116 17.00 2.35 0.21
C PHE A 116 16.13 1.11 0.03
N GLU A 117 16.42 0.05 0.79
CA GLU A 117 15.59 -1.15 0.85
C GLU A 117 15.65 -1.82 2.23
N GLN A 118 14.55 -2.43 2.65
CA GLN A 118 14.48 -3.26 3.84
C GLN A 118 13.50 -4.41 3.60
N GLY A 119 13.84 -5.60 4.08
CA GLY A 119 13.01 -6.80 3.95
C GLY A 119 13.22 -7.53 2.62
N LYS A 120 12.49 -8.63 2.41
CA LYS A 120 12.63 -9.48 1.21
C LYS A 120 11.54 -9.15 0.20
N ARG A 121 11.93 -8.63 -0.96
CA ARG A 121 11.05 -8.37 -2.12
C ARG A 121 11.51 -9.16 -3.34
N HIS A 122 10.65 -9.26 -4.35
CA HIS A 122 11.00 -9.96 -5.58
C HIS A 122 11.97 -9.12 -6.45
N PRO A 123 13.09 -9.69 -6.93
CA PRO A 123 14.10 -8.95 -7.73
C PRO A 123 13.58 -8.40 -9.06
N PHE A 124 12.52 -9.00 -9.62
CA PHE A 124 11.86 -8.50 -10.83
C PHE A 124 11.46 -7.02 -10.72
N LEU A 125 11.11 -6.54 -9.52
CA LEU A 125 10.76 -5.14 -9.30
C LEU A 125 11.91 -4.19 -9.64
N ASP A 126 13.17 -4.61 -9.50
CA ASP A 126 14.32 -3.78 -9.89
C ASP A 126 14.48 -3.67 -11.39
N ILE A 127 14.11 -4.73 -12.12
CA ILE A 127 14.21 -4.76 -13.57
C ILE A 127 13.17 -3.80 -14.15
N VAL A 128 11.92 -3.90 -13.71
CA VAL A 128 10.85 -3.04 -14.22
C VAL A 128 11.07 -1.57 -13.86
N GLU A 129 11.59 -1.23 -12.67
CA GLU A 129 11.90 0.17 -12.34
C GLU A 129 13.12 0.72 -13.11
N LYS A 130 14.10 -0.13 -13.46
CA LYS A 130 15.19 0.28 -14.37
C LYS A 130 14.66 0.55 -15.78
N CYS A 131 13.77 -0.30 -16.28
CA CYS A 131 13.10 -0.11 -17.56
C CYS A 131 12.26 1.16 -17.56
N ASP A 132 11.52 1.42 -16.48
CA ASP A 132 10.72 2.63 -16.32
C ASP A 132 11.57 3.91 -16.31
N ALA A 133 12.71 3.88 -15.64
CA ALA A 133 13.60 5.03 -15.59
C ALA A 133 14.23 5.42 -16.95
N VAL A 134 14.26 4.50 -17.91
CA VAL A 134 14.71 4.79 -19.29
C VAL A 134 13.54 4.99 -20.26
N ASN A 135 12.31 4.71 -19.83
CA ASN A 135 11.10 4.89 -20.60
C ASN A 135 10.67 6.37 -20.57
N LYS A 136 11.25 7.18 -21.46
CA LYS A 136 11.09 8.64 -21.45
C LYS A 136 9.71 9.13 -21.89
N ASP A 137 9.03 8.35 -22.73
CA ASP A 137 7.83 8.77 -23.46
C ASP A 137 6.62 7.84 -23.23
N GLY A 138 6.82 6.71 -22.55
CA GLY A 138 5.83 5.63 -22.48
C GLY A 138 5.05 5.58 -21.17
N ASP A 139 3.91 4.88 -21.24
CA ASP A 139 3.16 4.44 -20.07
C ASP A 139 3.99 3.39 -19.30
N TYR A 140 3.71 3.23 -18.01
CA TYR A 140 4.33 2.21 -17.18
C TYR A 140 4.13 0.79 -17.74
N ASP A 141 3.04 0.55 -18.46
CA ASP A 141 2.79 -0.69 -19.20
C ASP A 141 3.89 -1.01 -20.23
N ASP A 142 4.49 0.02 -20.86
CA ASP A 142 5.59 -0.18 -21.80
C ASP A 142 6.89 -0.56 -21.08
N SER A 143 7.06 -0.14 -19.82
CA SER A 143 8.18 -0.56 -18.96
C SER A 143 8.17 -2.08 -18.71
N VAL A 144 6.99 -2.70 -18.70
CA VAL A 144 6.84 -4.17 -18.60
C VAL A 144 7.30 -4.85 -19.90
N LYS A 145 6.92 -4.33 -21.06
CA LYS A 145 7.38 -4.86 -22.37
C LYS A 145 8.90 -4.74 -22.51
N LEU A 146 9.47 -3.62 -22.06
CA LEU A 146 10.93 -3.44 -22.01
C LEU A 146 11.61 -4.48 -21.12
N ALA A 147 10.96 -4.89 -20.02
CA ALA A 147 11.47 -5.96 -19.16
C ALA A 147 11.41 -7.32 -19.85
N GLU A 148 10.33 -7.65 -20.57
CA GLU A 148 10.23 -8.87 -21.39
C GLU A 148 11.34 -8.93 -22.46
N ASP A 149 11.56 -7.82 -23.17
CA ASP A 149 12.61 -7.70 -24.17
C ASP A 149 14.01 -7.86 -23.55
N ALA A 150 14.23 -7.31 -22.37
CA ALA A 150 15.48 -7.49 -21.63
C ALA A 150 15.72 -8.96 -21.27
N PHE A 151 14.69 -9.70 -20.84
CA PHE A 151 14.80 -11.14 -20.62
C PHE A 151 15.08 -11.90 -21.91
N ARG A 152 14.40 -11.56 -23.01
CA ARG A 152 14.60 -12.19 -24.32
C ARG A 152 16.03 -12.03 -24.81
N ARG A 153 16.63 -10.83 -24.63
CA ARG A 153 18.05 -10.57 -24.97
C ARG A 153 19.03 -11.39 -24.12
N LEU A 154 18.62 -11.82 -22.93
CA LEU A 154 19.38 -12.71 -22.06
C LEU A 154 19.10 -14.20 -22.33
N GLY A 155 18.40 -14.53 -23.42
CA GLY A 155 18.06 -15.90 -23.82
C GLY A 155 16.94 -16.52 -22.99
N LYS A 156 16.16 -15.72 -22.25
CA LYS A 156 14.99 -16.20 -21.49
C LYS A 156 13.71 -15.75 -22.18
N ASP A 157 12.90 -16.69 -22.65
CA ASP A 157 11.59 -16.39 -23.22
C ASP A 157 10.56 -16.29 -22.09
N VAL A 158 10.35 -15.06 -21.62
CA VAL A 158 9.48 -14.76 -20.48
C VAL A 158 8.28 -13.98 -20.98
N GLN A 159 7.09 -14.39 -20.56
CA GLN A 159 5.86 -13.64 -20.74
C GLN A 159 5.40 -13.09 -19.40
N ILE A 160 5.12 -11.79 -19.34
CA ILE A 160 4.75 -11.07 -18.13
C ILE A 160 3.37 -10.47 -18.31
N THR A 161 2.40 -11.00 -17.58
CA THR A 161 1.08 -10.35 -17.45
C THR A 161 1.12 -9.36 -16.31
N TYR A 162 0.82 -8.10 -16.60
CA TYR A 162 0.71 -7.02 -15.62
C TYR A 162 -0.74 -6.65 -15.40
N ASP A 163 -1.20 -6.73 -14.14
CA ASP A 163 -2.49 -6.23 -13.69
C ASP A 163 -2.24 -5.15 -12.63
N SER A 164 -2.79 -3.97 -12.88
CA SER A 164 -2.70 -2.85 -11.95
C SER A 164 -4.06 -2.27 -11.63
N SER A 165 -4.21 -1.88 -10.37
CA SER A 165 -5.40 -1.17 -9.93
C SER A 165 -5.02 0.00 -9.05
N MET A 166 -5.62 1.13 -9.38
CA MET A 166 -5.47 2.34 -8.59
C MET A 166 -6.08 2.14 -7.20
N ALA A 167 -5.32 2.48 -6.16
CA ALA A 167 -5.78 2.40 -4.78
C ALA A 167 -5.96 3.79 -4.19
N ILE A 168 -5.06 4.72 -4.49
CA ILE A 168 -5.14 6.13 -4.13
C ILE A 168 -4.87 7.01 -5.36
N VAL A 169 -5.58 8.15 -5.44
CA VAL A 169 -5.25 9.29 -6.29
C VAL A 169 -5.20 10.54 -5.43
N LEU A 170 -4.09 11.25 -5.46
CA LEU A 170 -3.89 12.50 -4.73
C LEU A 170 -3.64 13.62 -5.73
N ASN A 171 -4.44 14.68 -5.63
CA ASN A 171 -4.23 15.94 -6.32
C ASN A 171 -4.24 17.05 -5.27
N LEU A 172 -3.06 17.55 -4.91
CA LEU A 172 -2.87 18.49 -3.83
C LEU A 172 -2.27 19.79 -4.38
N GLU A 173 -3.00 20.87 -4.17
CA GLU A 173 -2.61 22.23 -4.50
C GLU A 173 -2.33 23.02 -3.22
N LYS A 174 -1.90 24.27 -3.34
CA LYS A 174 -1.56 25.12 -2.18
C LYS A 174 -2.72 25.30 -1.19
N THR A 175 -3.95 25.43 -1.67
CA THR A 175 -5.12 25.82 -0.85
C THR A 175 -6.20 24.74 -0.77
N GLN A 176 -6.14 23.75 -1.66
CA GLN A 176 -7.11 22.68 -1.75
C GLN A 176 -6.43 21.35 -2.05
N GLY A 177 -7.06 20.26 -1.65
CA GLY A 177 -6.59 18.92 -1.94
C GLY A 177 -7.73 17.96 -2.17
N ARG A 178 -7.50 16.96 -3.02
CA ARG A 178 -8.42 15.85 -3.23
C ARG A 178 -7.65 14.55 -3.11
N CYS A 179 -8.18 13.64 -2.31
CA CYS A 179 -7.74 12.26 -2.26
C CYS A 179 -8.92 11.36 -2.63
N GLY A 180 -8.78 10.59 -3.70
CA GLY A 180 -9.68 9.50 -4.06
C GLY A 180 -9.05 8.16 -3.66
N MET A 181 -9.86 7.24 -3.15
CA MET A 181 -9.45 5.91 -2.72
C MET A 181 -10.43 4.87 -3.27
N ILE A 182 -9.90 3.78 -3.82
CA ILE A 182 -10.72 2.65 -4.28
C ILE A 182 -10.70 1.57 -3.21
N LEU A 183 -11.81 1.46 -2.49
CA LEU A 183 -12.01 0.49 -1.43
C LEU A 183 -12.63 -0.77 -2.03
N ARG A 184 -11.96 -1.92 -1.85
CA ARG A 184 -12.50 -3.21 -2.27
C ARG A 184 -13.14 -3.86 -1.06
N GLY A 185 -14.48 -3.87 -1.03
CA GLY A 185 -15.24 -4.68 -0.11
C GLY A 185 -15.46 -6.09 -0.67
N PRO A 186 -16.00 -6.99 0.15
CA PRO A 186 -16.29 -8.38 -0.24
C PRO A 186 -17.31 -8.49 -1.38
N GLU A 187 -18.34 -7.64 -1.36
CA GLU A 187 -19.45 -7.69 -2.33
C GLU A 187 -19.35 -6.60 -3.39
N ARG A 188 -18.64 -5.50 -3.11
CA ARG A 188 -18.56 -4.36 -4.01
C ARG A 188 -17.26 -3.58 -3.87
N THR A 189 -16.81 -3.04 -4.99
CA THR A 189 -15.79 -1.99 -5.01
C THR A 189 -16.48 -0.63 -4.85
N THR A 190 -16.07 0.16 -3.87
CA THR A 190 -16.59 1.51 -3.62
C THR A 190 -15.48 2.54 -3.74
N THR A 191 -15.83 3.70 -4.29
CA THR A 191 -14.90 4.84 -4.34
C THR A 191 -15.21 5.77 -3.17
N PHE A 192 -14.20 5.99 -2.34
CA PHE A 192 -14.24 6.95 -1.25
C PHE A 192 -13.36 8.15 -1.62
N ASN A 193 -13.82 9.36 -1.35
CA ASN A 193 -13.05 10.58 -1.58
C ASN A 193 -13.10 11.46 -0.35
N TYR A 194 -12.00 12.16 -0.07
CA TYR A 194 -12.03 13.33 0.77
C TYR A 194 -11.44 14.55 0.06
N HIS A 195 -12.11 15.68 0.23
CA HIS A 195 -11.68 16.98 -0.23
C HIS A 195 -11.29 17.85 0.96
N LEU A 196 -10.20 18.58 0.79
CA LEU A 196 -9.59 19.45 1.79
C LEU A 196 -9.67 20.87 1.28
N GLU A 197 -10.21 21.77 2.10
CA GLU A 197 -10.16 23.21 1.88
C GLU A 197 -9.38 23.86 3.03
N SER A 198 -8.42 24.73 2.70
CA SER A 198 -7.74 25.55 3.69
C SER A 198 -8.70 26.55 4.32
N ALA A 199 -8.91 26.46 5.63
CA ALA A 199 -9.83 27.34 6.36
C ALA A 199 -9.21 28.69 6.77
N LYS A 200 -7.88 28.83 6.78
CA LYS A 200 -7.18 29.97 7.42
C LYS A 200 -5.97 30.51 6.65
N LYS A 201 -5.95 30.40 5.32
CA LYS A 201 -4.75 30.69 4.48
C LYS A 201 -3.52 29.83 4.84
N ILE A 202 -3.69 28.78 5.64
CA ILE A 202 -2.65 27.81 5.95
C ILE A 202 -2.53 26.88 4.73
N PRO A 203 -1.36 26.78 4.07
CA PRO A 203 -1.22 25.89 2.94
C PRO A 203 -1.58 24.44 3.29
N VAL A 204 -2.14 23.72 2.33
CA VAL A 204 -2.31 22.27 2.45
C VAL A 204 -0.94 21.63 2.62
N ASN A 205 -0.79 20.79 3.63
CA ASN A 205 0.44 20.04 3.88
C ASN A 205 0.36 18.68 3.16
N PRO A 206 1.11 18.49 2.05
CA PRO A 206 0.98 17.26 1.27
C PRO A 206 1.33 16.00 2.06
N SER A 207 2.34 16.07 2.93
CA SER A 207 2.75 14.92 3.76
C SER A 207 1.63 14.47 4.70
N GLN A 208 0.93 15.42 5.32
CA GLN A 208 -0.17 15.12 6.23
C GLN A 208 -1.36 14.51 5.47
N CYS A 209 -1.65 15.01 4.26
CA CYS A 209 -2.69 14.45 3.40
C CYS A 209 -2.39 13.00 3.01
N VAL A 210 -1.15 12.69 2.59
CA VAL A 210 -0.74 11.33 2.24
C VAL A 210 -0.76 10.42 3.46
N ARG A 211 -0.31 10.91 4.63
CA ARG A 211 -0.35 10.15 5.89
C ARG A 211 -1.77 9.76 6.29
N VAL A 212 -2.74 10.65 6.10
CA VAL A 212 -4.15 10.37 6.41
C VAL A 212 -4.74 9.36 5.42
N ALA A 213 -4.38 9.43 4.14
CA ALA A 213 -4.74 8.39 3.18
C ALA A 213 -4.20 7.02 3.61
N ALA A 214 -2.95 6.98 4.10
CA ALA A 214 -2.35 5.77 4.64
C ALA A 214 -3.08 5.26 5.90
N ALA A 215 -3.47 6.16 6.81
CA ALA A 215 -4.22 5.81 8.02
C ALA A 215 -5.61 5.24 7.69
N LEU A 216 -6.29 5.79 6.69
CA LEU A 216 -7.57 5.28 6.20
C LEU A 216 -7.42 3.88 5.58
N LEU A 217 -6.39 3.65 4.75
CA LEU A 217 -6.10 2.33 4.19
C LEU A 217 -5.84 1.28 5.28
N GLU A 218 -4.96 1.59 6.24
CA GLU A 218 -4.66 0.67 7.34
C GLU A 218 -5.91 0.42 8.18
N GLY A 219 -6.66 1.47 8.53
CA GLY A 219 -7.85 1.35 9.36
C GLY A 219 -8.93 0.46 8.73
N ILE A 220 -9.15 0.56 7.42
CA ILE A 220 -10.10 -0.30 6.69
C ILE A 220 -9.62 -1.76 6.68
N GLN A 221 -8.33 -1.99 6.39
CA GLN A 221 -7.75 -3.34 6.39
C GLN A 221 -7.84 -3.99 7.78
N LEU A 222 -7.45 -3.26 8.83
CA LEU A 222 -7.55 -3.74 10.22
C LEU A 222 -9.00 -4.01 10.62
N SER A 223 -9.94 -3.15 10.23
CA SER A 223 -11.37 -3.32 10.54
C SER A 223 -11.92 -4.61 9.96
N PHE A 224 -11.57 -4.92 8.70
CA PHE A 224 -11.96 -6.18 8.07
C PHE A 224 -11.37 -7.39 8.81
N MET A 225 -10.05 -7.37 9.08
CA MET A 225 -9.39 -8.48 9.79
C MET A 225 -9.97 -8.72 11.18
N ILE A 226 -10.29 -7.66 11.93
CA ILE A 226 -10.95 -7.76 13.23
C ILE A 226 -12.32 -8.44 13.10
N GLY A 227 -13.12 -8.04 12.12
CA GLY A 227 -14.46 -8.62 11.93
C GLY A 227 -14.41 -10.12 11.61
N ILE A 228 -13.47 -10.56 10.75
CA ILE A 228 -13.25 -11.99 10.47
C ILE A 228 -12.80 -12.74 11.73
N ALA A 229 -11.84 -12.20 12.49
CA ALA A 229 -11.33 -12.84 13.70
C ALA A 229 -12.40 -12.94 14.80
N ASN A 230 -13.25 -11.91 14.95
CA ASN A 230 -14.38 -11.94 15.88
C ASN A 230 -15.37 -13.05 15.52
N GLU A 231 -15.66 -13.25 14.24
CA GLU A 231 -16.56 -14.34 13.84
C GLU A 231 -15.94 -15.72 14.07
N LYS A 232 -14.64 -15.90 13.74
CA LYS A 232 -13.94 -17.15 14.06
C LYS A 232 -13.98 -17.47 15.55
N LEU A 233 -13.86 -16.46 16.42
CA LEU A 233 -14.03 -16.61 17.88
C LEU A 233 -15.46 -17.02 18.26
N ARG A 234 -16.48 -16.37 17.67
CA ARG A 234 -17.90 -16.70 17.95
C ARG A 234 -18.27 -18.10 17.49
N ALA A 235 -17.77 -18.53 16.33
CA ALA A 235 -17.98 -19.85 15.77
C ALA A 235 -17.17 -20.96 16.47
N GLY A 236 -16.28 -20.61 17.42
CA GLY A 236 -15.43 -21.58 18.10
C GLY A 236 -14.29 -22.14 17.24
N ILE A 237 -13.99 -21.54 16.08
CA ILE A 237 -12.88 -21.94 15.19
C ILE A 237 -11.54 -21.60 15.82
N ILE A 238 -11.47 -20.48 16.56
CA ILE A 238 -10.28 -20.08 17.33
C ILE A 238 -10.67 -19.74 18.76
N ASP A 239 -9.74 -19.89 19.69
CA ASP A 239 -9.90 -19.45 21.08
C ASP A 239 -9.31 -18.04 21.31
N SER A 240 -9.56 -17.49 22.50
CA SER A 240 -9.10 -16.14 22.89
C SER A 240 -7.57 -15.99 23.04
N ALA A 241 -6.84 -17.09 23.24
CA ALA A 241 -5.38 -17.13 23.37
C ALA A 241 -4.67 -17.28 22.01
N ASN A 242 -5.40 -17.69 20.96
CA ASN A 242 -4.92 -17.82 19.60
C ASN A 242 -4.22 -16.53 19.11
N PHE A 243 -3.22 -16.69 18.24
CA PHE A 243 -2.48 -15.59 17.63
C PHE A 243 -3.39 -14.59 16.90
N GLU A 244 -4.35 -15.06 16.11
CA GLU A 244 -5.29 -14.19 15.37
C GLU A 244 -6.16 -13.38 16.32
N ALA A 245 -6.65 -13.99 17.41
CA ALA A 245 -7.45 -13.30 18.42
C ALA A 245 -6.66 -12.21 19.17
N ARG A 246 -5.37 -12.47 19.45
CA ARG A 246 -4.46 -11.45 20.01
C ARG A 246 -4.19 -10.32 19.01
N GLN A 247 -3.92 -10.67 17.75
CA GLN A 247 -3.72 -9.72 16.66
C GLN A 247 -4.94 -8.81 16.49
N ALA A 248 -6.16 -9.34 16.51
CA ALA A 248 -7.39 -8.54 16.40
C ALA A 248 -7.54 -7.54 17.56
N ARG A 249 -7.19 -7.95 18.79
CA ARG A 249 -7.20 -7.04 19.96
C ARG A 249 -6.21 -5.88 19.81
N GLU A 250 -4.97 -6.16 19.38
CA GLU A 250 -3.98 -5.11 19.14
C GLU A 250 -4.34 -4.24 17.93
N ALA A 251 -4.96 -4.81 16.89
CA ALA A 251 -5.48 -4.07 15.74
C ALA A 251 -6.53 -3.04 16.17
N LYS A 252 -7.41 -3.40 17.12
CA LYS A 252 -8.41 -2.47 17.67
C LYS A 252 -7.75 -1.28 18.38
N ARG A 253 -6.66 -1.50 19.13
CA ARG A 253 -5.88 -0.41 19.73
C ARG A 253 -5.23 0.46 18.65
N ARG A 254 -4.68 -0.16 17.60
CA ARG A 254 -4.08 0.55 16.48
C ARG A 254 -5.10 1.46 15.78
N ILE A 255 -6.33 1.01 15.56
CA ILE A 255 -7.42 1.82 15.00
C ILE A 255 -7.65 3.11 15.79
N ALA A 256 -7.55 3.09 17.12
CA ALA A 256 -7.69 4.29 17.94
C ALA A 256 -6.59 5.32 17.62
N THR A 257 -5.34 4.89 17.44
CA THR A 257 -4.24 5.75 16.99
C THR A 257 -4.50 6.33 15.60
N LEU A 258 -4.99 5.50 14.66
CA LEU A 258 -5.31 5.95 13.30
C LEU A 258 -6.41 7.01 13.27
N ASN A 259 -7.44 6.85 14.11
CA ASN A 259 -8.46 7.88 14.29
C ASN A 259 -7.88 9.20 14.77
N GLY A 260 -6.91 9.18 15.68
CA GLY A 260 -6.18 10.36 16.11
C GLY A 260 -5.43 11.06 14.96
N GLU A 261 -4.80 10.29 14.07
CA GLU A 261 -4.13 10.84 12.88
C GLU A 261 -5.12 11.51 11.92
N ILE A 262 -6.26 10.87 11.67
CA ILE A 262 -7.33 11.41 10.81
C ILE A 262 -7.90 12.70 11.42
N SER A 263 -8.23 12.69 12.71
CA SER A 263 -8.81 13.85 13.38
C SER A 263 -7.84 15.01 13.54
N SER A 264 -6.53 14.75 13.57
CA SER A 264 -5.52 15.80 13.47
C SER A 264 -5.67 16.59 12.17
N LEU A 265 -5.88 15.93 11.02
CA LEU A 265 -6.11 16.63 9.75
C LEU A 265 -7.42 17.44 9.77
N GLU A 266 -8.49 16.84 10.30
CA GLU A 266 -9.82 17.46 10.41
C GLU A 266 -9.83 18.71 11.31
N THR A 267 -8.90 18.78 12.26
CA THR A 267 -8.74 19.97 13.12
C THR A 267 -8.09 21.14 12.38
N HIS A 268 -7.22 20.86 11.41
CA HIS A 268 -6.46 21.90 10.68
C HIS A 268 -7.15 22.35 9.38
N TYR A 269 -7.94 21.47 8.77
CA TYR A 269 -8.56 21.70 7.47
C TYR A 269 -10.05 21.42 7.50
N LYS A 270 -10.79 22.10 6.63
CA LYS A 270 -12.19 21.75 6.38
C LYS A 270 -12.22 20.54 5.45
N VAL A 271 -12.58 19.38 6.00
CA VAL A 271 -12.61 18.11 5.25
C VAL A 271 -14.04 17.76 4.86
N ARG A 272 -14.24 17.42 3.60
CA ARG A 272 -15.52 16.94 3.06
C ARG A 272 -15.33 15.52 2.53
N TYR A 273 -16.09 14.58 3.08
CA TYR A 273 -16.06 13.17 2.69
C TYR A 273 -17.17 12.86 1.68
N ARG A 274 -16.90 11.92 0.76
CA ARG A 274 -17.88 11.36 -0.18
C ARG A 274 -17.61 9.86 -0.40
N PRO A 275 -18.55 8.94 -0.06
CA PRO A 275 -19.89 9.20 0.47
C PRO A 275 -19.84 9.77 1.91
N GLU A 276 -19.38 9.00 2.89
CA GLU A 276 -19.16 9.46 4.27
C GLU A 276 -17.77 9.06 4.75
N ARG A 277 -17.29 9.69 5.83
CA ARG A 277 -16.05 9.28 6.51
C ARG A 277 -16.16 7.79 6.89
N PRO A 278 -15.15 6.94 6.61
CA PRO A 278 -15.22 5.54 6.97
C PRO A 278 -15.34 5.39 8.48
N ASP A 279 -16.40 4.71 8.91
CA ASP A 279 -16.56 4.31 10.31
C ASP A 279 -15.98 2.90 10.47
N PHE A 280 -14.80 2.83 11.09
CA PHE A 280 -14.09 1.57 11.30
C PHE A 280 -14.91 0.57 12.13
N ASN A 281 -15.72 1.01 13.10
CA ASN A 281 -16.56 0.09 13.87
C ASN A 281 -17.70 -0.48 13.00
N ARG A 282 -18.28 0.36 12.15
CA ARG A 282 -19.27 -0.10 11.17
C ARG A 282 -18.66 -1.11 10.20
N ILE A 283 -17.44 -0.89 9.72
CA ILE A 283 -16.74 -1.83 8.82
C ILE A 283 -16.46 -3.15 9.55
N ILE A 284 -16.04 -3.13 10.82
CA ILE A 284 -15.89 -4.34 11.64
C ILE A 284 -17.21 -5.13 11.67
N PHE A 285 -18.32 -4.45 11.95
CA PHE A 285 -19.65 -5.09 12.01
C PHE A 285 -20.11 -5.63 10.64
N GLU A 286 -19.85 -4.92 9.55
CA GLU A 286 -20.14 -5.40 8.20
C GLU A 286 -19.27 -6.62 7.83
N ALA A 287 -17.99 -6.62 8.22
CA ALA A 287 -17.08 -7.76 8.06
C ALA A 287 -17.49 -8.97 8.90
N GLU A 288 -18.01 -8.76 10.11
CA GLU A 288 -18.60 -9.84 10.92
C GLU A 288 -19.80 -10.50 10.23
N LYS A 289 -20.66 -9.74 9.54
CA LYS A 289 -21.85 -10.27 8.86
C LYS A 289 -21.53 -11.15 7.65
N ILE A 290 -20.49 -10.81 6.90
CA ILE A 290 -20.08 -11.57 5.72
C ILE A 290 -19.13 -12.73 6.05
N ALA A 291 -18.52 -12.71 7.24
CA ALA A 291 -17.52 -13.69 7.65
C ALA A 291 -18.02 -15.14 7.55
N PRO A 292 -19.27 -15.50 7.93
CA PRO A 292 -19.73 -16.89 7.80
C PRO A 292 -19.68 -17.41 6.35
N ARG A 293 -20.04 -16.58 5.36
CA ARG A 293 -19.94 -16.96 3.94
C ARG A 293 -18.50 -17.15 3.50
N TYR A 294 -17.61 -16.28 3.98
CA TYR A 294 -16.19 -16.35 3.68
C TYR A 294 -15.53 -17.58 4.31
N LEU A 295 -15.91 -17.92 5.55
CA LEU A 295 -15.43 -19.09 6.26
C LEU A 295 -15.96 -20.39 5.64
N ALA A 296 -17.23 -20.44 5.25
CA ALA A 296 -17.81 -21.60 4.56
C ALA A 296 -17.11 -21.90 3.23
N ALA A 297 -16.66 -20.87 2.48
CA ALA A 297 -15.92 -21.04 1.24
C ALA A 297 -14.47 -21.54 1.44
N LEU A 298 -13.94 -21.45 2.68
CA LEU A 298 -12.59 -21.89 3.03
C LEU A 298 -12.56 -23.28 3.67
N MET A 299 -13.71 -23.79 4.13
CA MET A 299 -13.82 -25.15 4.60
C MET A 299 -14.00 -26.05 3.37
N PRO A 300 -13.24 -27.15 3.23
CA PRO A 300 -13.56 -28.15 2.22
C PRO A 300 -15.02 -28.56 2.43
N ALA A 301 -15.78 -28.73 1.34
CA ALA A 301 -17.03 -29.45 1.46
C ALA A 301 -16.68 -30.76 2.16
N ASP A 302 -17.33 -31.07 3.28
CA ASP A 302 -17.23 -32.41 3.83
C ASP A 302 -17.64 -33.32 2.67
N ASP A 303 -16.67 -34.04 2.10
CA ASP A 303 -16.96 -35.07 1.13
C ASP A 303 -17.83 -36.05 1.91
N ASP A 304 -19.14 -36.02 1.65
CA ASP A 304 -20.11 -36.99 2.15
C ASP A 304 -19.71 -38.35 1.57
N GLU A 305 -18.66 -38.96 2.12
CA GLU A 305 -18.45 -40.40 2.15
C GLU A 305 -19.48 -40.97 3.11
N SER A 306 -20.74 -40.93 2.70
CA SER A 306 -21.73 -41.92 3.11
C SER A 306 -21.88 -42.93 1.97
N ASP A 307 -20.79 -43.65 1.70
CA ASP A 307 -20.88 -45.01 1.21
C ASP A 307 -21.32 -45.87 2.40
N GLU A 308 -22.62 -46.11 2.56
CA GLU A 308 -23.12 -47.28 3.30
C GLU A 308 -24.34 -47.88 2.58
N ASP A 309 -24.03 -48.92 1.80
CA ASP A 309 -24.69 -50.22 1.62
C ASP A 309 -26.20 -50.34 1.27
#